data_AF-A0A3A4QEC2-F1
#
_entry.id   AF-A0A3A4QEC2-F1
#
_cell.length_a   1.000
_cell.length_b   1.000
_cell.length_c   1.000
_cell.angle_alpha   90.00
_cell.angle_beta   90.00
_cell.angle_gamma   90.00
#
_symmetry.space_group_name_H-M   'P 1'
#
loop_
_entity.id
_entity.type
_entity.pdbx_description
1 polymer ?
#
loop_
_entity_poly.entity_id
_entity_poly.type
_entity_poly.pdbx_seq_one_letter_code
_entity_poly.pdbx_strand_id
1 'polypeptide(L)'
;MVEAVLFLTGLGAGCGLILSFASKIFYVYEDPRIAQIESLMAGANCGGCGFAGCSAAAQAIVNDDAAPNTCILIGPENVAAIAAIMGTEAGTAEPLKSYNDCDGGTRATDRFIYAGLNSCRALAAMYGGKRDCRIGCLGFGDCVKACGFDAIHLGKDGYPVVDVEKCVGCGACERVCPKPIIEVQTVSHRLLHLNAADDALAPCRQTCPAEIDIPKYISHIRNGEYAEAVDTIRERNPLLLACGRVCPHPCESKCRRGLEDEPVSINQLKRFAADWEMNSGKRVPVDCAPDTGKRVAVIGGGPAGLSCAFFLKRAGHRAEIFEAMPKLGGMLRYGIPEYRLPKKVLDWEIEGILNLGIRSHTNVRLGVDFDFKSLIAAGFDAVFFSIGAWSDYKLGVPGEELDGCFTGIDFLAKVGLALPDMKSLPRIGRKVAVVGGGNTAIDCCRTLVRLGVKKVYLVYRRTRKEMPANEVEIVAAEHEGIEFVFLAAPNRVIGDEQNRVTGLEYLKMELGEPDASGRRRPVPVEGSETVLDVDMIITAIGQSPDMGFRGKG
;
A
#
# COMPACT_ATOMS: atom_id res chain seq x y z
N MET A 1 19.24 -86.36 -21.31
CA MET A 1 18.08 -85.56 -20.87
C MET A 1 18.21 -85.15 -19.40
N VAL A 2 18.48 -86.09 -18.49
CA VAL A 2 18.67 -85.82 -17.05
C VAL A 2 19.83 -84.85 -16.76
N GLU A 3 20.98 -85.01 -17.42
CA GLU A 3 22.14 -84.12 -17.22
C GLU A 3 21.86 -82.67 -17.63
N ALA A 4 21.18 -82.45 -18.75
CA ALA A 4 20.83 -81.12 -19.22
C ALA A 4 19.82 -80.43 -18.27
N VAL A 5 18.87 -81.19 -17.72
CA VAL A 5 17.91 -80.70 -16.72
C VAL A 5 18.63 -80.34 -15.42
N LEU A 6 19.55 -81.17 -14.94
CA LEU A 6 20.35 -80.89 -13.74
C LEU A 6 21.25 -79.66 -13.91
N PHE A 7 21.87 -79.50 -15.08
CA PHE A 7 22.72 -78.34 -15.37
C PHE A 7 21.92 -77.04 -15.43
N LEU A 8 20.78 -77.02 -16.14
CA LEU A 8 19.91 -75.84 -16.20
C LEU A 8 19.30 -75.49 -14.84
N THR A 9 18.94 -76.50 -14.04
CA THR A 9 18.43 -76.29 -12.68
C THR A 9 19.52 -75.74 -11.76
N GLY A 10 20.75 -76.27 -11.85
CA GLY A 10 21.91 -75.77 -11.10
C GLY A 10 22.30 -74.34 -11.47
N LEU A 11 22.29 -74.01 -12.77
CA LEU A 11 22.51 -72.65 -13.26
C LEU A 11 21.42 -71.70 -12.76
N GLY A 12 20.15 -72.11 -12.84
CA GLY A 12 19.02 -71.33 -12.34
C GLY A 12 19.08 -71.09 -10.84
N ALA A 13 19.43 -72.11 -10.05
CA ALA A 13 19.64 -71.98 -8.61
C ALA A 13 20.83 -71.07 -8.28
N GLY A 14 21.93 -71.18 -9.04
CA GLY A 14 23.11 -70.32 -8.89
C GLY A 14 22.81 -68.85 -9.21
N CYS A 15 22.17 -68.57 -10.33
CA CYS A 15 21.74 -67.22 -10.69
C CYS A 15 20.72 -66.65 -9.68
N GLY A 16 19.77 -67.47 -9.21
CA GLY A 16 18.80 -67.08 -8.19
C GLY A 16 19.46 -66.74 -6.85
N LEU A 17 20.46 -67.52 -6.43
CA LEU A 17 21.25 -67.24 -5.23
C LEU A 17 22.05 -65.95 -5.38
N ILE A 18 22.72 -65.73 -6.53
CA ILE A 18 23.47 -64.50 -6.79
C ILE A 18 22.54 -63.29 -6.76
N LEU A 19 21.37 -63.36 -7.40
CA LEU A 19 20.39 -62.27 -7.38
C LEU A 19 19.82 -62.02 -5.99
N SER A 20 19.56 -63.07 -5.20
CA SER A 20 19.10 -62.94 -3.82
C SER A 20 20.17 -62.29 -2.93
N PHE A 21 21.44 -62.66 -3.12
CA PHE A 21 22.55 -62.09 -2.37
C PHE A 21 22.81 -60.63 -2.77
N ALA A 22 22.79 -60.34 -4.08
CA ALA A 22 22.89 -58.98 -4.61
C ALA A 22 21.73 -58.10 -4.11
N SER A 23 20.49 -58.61 -4.08
CA SER A 23 19.33 -57.88 -3.56
C SER A 23 19.49 -57.49 -2.09
N LYS A 24 20.12 -58.33 -1.26
CA LYS A 24 20.41 -58.01 0.14
C LYS A 24 21.59 -57.06 0.30
N ILE A 25 22.66 -57.25 -0.48
CA ILE A 25 23.85 -56.39 -0.43
C ILE A 25 23.53 -54.98 -0.90
N PHE A 26 22.72 -54.85 -1.95
CA PHE A 26 22.34 -53.56 -2.55
C PHE A 26 20.94 -53.11 -2.12
N TYR A 27 20.42 -53.63 -1.01
CA TYR A 27 19.16 -53.15 -0.46
C TYR A 27 19.36 -51.71 0.03
N VAL A 28 18.75 -50.76 -0.68
CA VAL A 28 18.67 -49.37 -0.23
C VAL A 28 17.42 -49.26 0.65
N TYR A 29 17.62 -48.99 1.94
CA TYR A 29 16.51 -48.70 2.83
C TYR A 29 15.92 -47.35 2.42
N GLU A 30 14.67 -47.38 1.94
CA GLU A 30 13.90 -46.18 1.65
C GLU A 30 12.90 -45.98 2.79
N ASP A 31 12.90 -44.79 3.38
CA ASP A 31 11.96 -44.45 4.45
C ASP A 31 10.53 -44.55 3.89
N PRO A 32 9.64 -45.38 4.48
CA PRO A 32 8.29 -45.58 3.97
C PRO A 32 7.46 -44.30 3.94
N ARG A 33 7.85 -43.27 4.70
CA ARG A 33 7.22 -41.95 4.67
C ARG A 33 7.39 -41.25 3.32
N ILE A 34 8.48 -41.53 2.58
CA ILE A 34 8.74 -40.90 1.27
C ILE A 34 7.63 -41.26 0.29
N ALA A 35 7.33 -42.56 0.13
CA ALA A 35 6.27 -43.04 -0.75
C ALA A 35 4.88 -42.53 -0.32
N GLN A 36 4.63 -42.44 0.99
CA GLN A 36 3.38 -41.87 1.50
C GLN A 36 3.23 -40.40 1.13
N ILE A 37 4.26 -39.59 1.36
CA ILE A 37 4.27 -38.16 1.02
C ILE A 37 4.19 -37.95 -0.49
N GLU A 38 4.94 -38.73 -1.28
CA GLU A 38 4.91 -38.65 -2.74
C GLU A 38 3.50 -38.93 -3.29
N SER A 39 2.77 -39.89 -2.72
CA SER A 39 1.38 -40.19 -3.10
C SER A 39 0.39 -39.05 -2.83
N LEU A 40 0.72 -38.17 -1.89
CA LEU A 40 -0.08 -36.98 -1.53
C LEU A 40 0.32 -35.75 -2.36
N MET A 41 1.42 -35.82 -3.12
CA MET A 41 1.86 -34.76 -4.02
C MET A 41 1.09 -34.73 -5.34
N ALA A 42 1.23 -33.64 -6.10
CA ALA A 42 0.54 -33.46 -7.37
C ALA A 42 0.96 -34.43 -8.50
N GLY A 43 2.05 -35.19 -8.35
CA GLY A 43 2.57 -36.11 -9.37
C GLY A 43 3.08 -35.46 -10.67
N ALA A 44 3.03 -34.13 -10.77
CA ALA A 44 3.33 -33.39 -12.00
C ALA A 44 4.83 -33.33 -12.36
N ASN A 45 5.73 -33.60 -11.40
CA ASN A 45 7.19 -33.51 -11.59
C ASN A 45 7.67 -32.21 -12.27
N CYS A 46 6.99 -31.10 -12.00
CA CYS A 46 7.21 -29.83 -12.71
C CYS A 46 8.44 -29.04 -12.23
N GLY A 47 9.04 -29.46 -11.11
CA GLY A 47 10.15 -28.76 -10.44
C GLY A 47 9.80 -27.40 -9.87
N GLY A 48 8.51 -27.07 -9.74
CA GLY A 48 8.05 -25.78 -9.20
C GLY A 48 8.44 -25.53 -7.76
N CYS A 49 8.63 -26.58 -6.97
CA CYS A 49 9.10 -26.52 -5.59
C CYS A 49 10.64 -26.45 -5.45
N GLY A 50 11.40 -26.35 -6.55
CA GLY A 50 12.86 -26.31 -6.53
C GLY A 50 13.54 -27.69 -6.52
N PHE A 51 12.78 -28.78 -6.45
CA PHE A 51 13.30 -30.15 -6.49
C PHE A 51 13.15 -30.79 -7.88
N ALA A 52 13.98 -31.79 -8.20
CA ALA A 52 13.99 -32.44 -9.50
C ALA A 52 12.67 -33.18 -9.86
N GLY A 53 11.82 -33.48 -8.87
CA GLY A 53 10.55 -34.19 -9.04
C GLY A 53 9.82 -34.36 -7.71
N CYS A 54 8.64 -34.98 -7.76
CA CYS A 54 7.80 -35.22 -6.57
C CYS A 54 8.49 -36.13 -5.55
N SER A 55 9.14 -37.21 -6.00
CA SER A 55 9.92 -38.10 -5.14
C SER A 55 11.08 -37.38 -4.43
N ALA A 56 11.83 -36.53 -5.16
CA ALA A 56 12.91 -35.75 -4.58
C ALA A 56 12.42 -34.72 -3.55
N ALA A 57 11.26 -34.10 -3.80
CA ALA A 57 10.63 -33.20 -2.84
C ALA A 57 10.12 -33.97 -1.60
N ALA A 58 9.52 -35.14 -1.78
CA ALA A 58 9.08 -36.00 -0.69
C ALA A 58 10.25 -36.44 0.20
N GLN A 59 11.38 -36.84 -0.41
CA GLN A 59 12.62 -37.14 0.30
C GLN A 59 13.13 -35.95 1.11
N ALA A 60 13.13 -34.75 0.54
CA ALA A 60 13.56 -33.54 1.23
C ALA A 60 12.66 -33.21 2.43
N ILE A 61 11.35 -33.42 2.32
CA ILE A 61 10.42 -33.25 3.44
C ILE A 61 10.75 -34.26 4.56
N VAL A 62 10.96 -35.54 4.22
CA VAL A 62 11.31 -36.57 5.21
C VAL A 62 12.63 -36.27 5.93
N ASN A 63 13.56 -35.63 5.24
CA ASN A 63 14.86 -35.22 5.79
C ASN A 63 14.82 -33.89 6.57
N ASP A 64 13.66 -33.24 6.67
CA ASP A 64 13.50 -31.91 7.29
C ASP A 64 14.22 -30.78 6.52
N ASP A 65 14.59 -31.01 5.25
CA ASP A 65 15.16 -30.02 4.35
C ASP A 65 14.06 -29.16 3.67
N ALA A 66 12.80 -29.56 3.78
CA ALA A 66 11.65 -28.92 3.13
C ALA A 66 10.37 -29.03 3.98
N ALA A 67 9.51 -28.01 3.92
CA ALA A 67 8.27 -27.98 4.72
C ALA A 67 7.14 -28.84 4.10
N PRO A 68 6.15 -29.30 4.88
CA PRO A 68 5.01 -30.09 4.38
C PRO A 68 4.21 -29.44 3.23
N ASN A 69 4.21 -28.11 3.18
CA ASN A 69 3.53 -27.28 2.19
C ASN A 69 4.39 -26.98 0.94
N THR A 70 5.53 -27.67 0.76
CA THR A 70 6.47 -27.46 -0.36
C THR A 70 5.81 -27.59 -1.72
N CYS A 71 4.82 -28.48 -1.87
CA CYS A 71 4.04 -28.59 -3.10
C CYS A 71 2.85 -27.62 -3.06
N ILE A 72 2.92 -26.54 -3.84
CA ILE A 72 1.84 -25.53 -3.91
C ILE A 72 0.63 -25.97 -4.77
N LEU A 73 0.74 -27.12 -5.44
CA LEU A 73 -0.30 -27.66 -6.31
C LEU A 73 -1.33 -28.54 -5.59
N ILE A 74 -1.07 -28.87 -4.32
CA ILE A 74 -1.93 -29.73 -3.53
C ILE A 74 -2.80 -28.90 -2.59
N GLY A 75 -4.02 -29.37 -2.35
CA GLY A 75 -4.95 -28.70 -1.46
C GLY A 75 -4.52 -28.77 0.01
N PRO A 76 -5.12 -27.95 0.89
CA PRO A 76 -4.79 -27.91 2.32
C PRO A 76 -4.97 -29.26 3.03
N GLU A 77 -5.87 -30.12 2.54
CA GLU A 77 -6.07 -31.47 3.06
C GLU A 77 -4.83 -32.35 2.89
N ASN A 78 -4.20 -32.33 1.71
CA ASN A 78 -2.99 -33.10 1.45
C ASN A 78 -1.80 -32.52 2.22
N VAL A 79 -1.70 -31.19 2.33
CA VAL A 79 -0.66 -30.54 3.16
C VAL A 79 -0.80 -30.96 4.63
N ALA A 80 -2.03 -30.98 5.16
CA ALA A 80 -2.31 -31.43 6.52
C ALA A 80 -1.97 -32.92 6.72
N ALA A 81 -2.24 -33.77 5.72
CA ALA A 81 -1.88 -35.17 5.75
C ALA A 81 -0.35 -35.38 5.76
N ILE A 82 0.40 -34.64 4.93
CA ILE A 82 1.87 -34.66 4.93
C ILE A 82 2.43 -34.20 6.28
N ALA A 83 1.87 -33.13 6.85
CA ALA A 83 2.27 -32.61 8.15
C ALA A 83 2.02 -33.61 9.28
N ALA A 84 0.88 -34.32 9.23
CA ALA A 84 0.57 -35.40 10.17
C ALA A 84 1.56 -36.57 10.07
N ILE A 85 2.01 -36.94 8.86
CA ILE A 85 3.05 -37.96 8.65
C ILE A 85 4.39 -37.50 9.25
N MET A 86 4.71 -36.21 9.13
CA MET A 86 5.94 -35.62 9.65
C MET A 86 5.89 -35.27 11.14
N GLY A 87 4.71 -35.23 11.75
CA GLY A 87 4.51 -34.75 13.13
C GLY A 87 4.78 -33.24 13.29
N THR A 88 4.64 -32.47 12.21
CA THR A 88 4.89 -31.02 12.16
C THR A 88 3.61 -30.23 11.91
N GLU A 89 3.67 -28.91 12.08
CA GLU A 89 2.57 -28.04 11.65
C GLU A 89 2.54 -27.95 10.11
N ALA A 90 1.34 -28.00 9.53
CA ALA A 90 1.13 -27.93 8.08
C ALA A 90 1.69 -26.64 7.46
N GLY A 91 1.76 -25.56 8.25
CA GLY A 91 2.11 -24.23 7.75
C GLY A 91 1.11 -23.74 6.69
N THR A 92 1.43 -22.60 6.06
CA THR A 92 0.72 -22.11 4.88
C THR A 92 1.75 -21.67 3.86
N ALA A 93 1.65 -22.17 2.62
CA ALA A 93 2.49 -21.73 1.51
C ALA A 93 1.64 -20.83 0.62
N GLU A 94 2.17 -19.65 0.31
CA GLU A 94 1.52 -18.77 -0.66
C GLU A 94 1.70 -19.35 -2.07
N PRO A 95 0.66 -19.27 -2.91
CA PRO A 95 0.79 -19.71 -4.29
C PRO A 95 1.78 -18.81 -5.03
N LEU A 96 2.77 -19.43 -5.66
CA LEU A 96 3.63 -18.76 -6.63
C LEU A 96 2.84 -18.52 -7.92
N LYS A 97 2.96 -17.32 -8.48
CA LYS A 97 2.34 -16.97 -9.76
C LYS A 97 3.35 -16.24 -10.63
N SER A 98 3.21 -16.43 -11.94
CA SER A 98 4.03 -15.74 -12.93
C SER A 98 3.46 -14.35 -13.17
N TYR A 99 4.34 -13.36 -13.18
CA TYR A 99 4.00 -11.97 -13.46
C TYR A 99 4.87 -11.45 -14.60
N ASN A 100 4.34 -10.52 -15.38
CA ASN A 100 5.08 -9.82 -16.42
C ASN A 100 4.96 -8.31 -16.18
N ASP A 101 6.09 -7.66 -15.96
CA ASP A 101 6.18 -6.21 -15.75
C ASP A 101 6.52 -5.43 -17.02
N CYS A 102 6.76 -6.12 -18.14
CA CYS A 102 6.98 -5.47 -19.42
C CYS A 102 5.67 -5.30 -20.19
N ASP A 103 5.21 -4.06 -20.30
CA ASP A 103 4.09 -3.68 -21.18
C ASP A 103 4.47 -3.62 -22.68
N GLY A 104 5.66 -4.13 -23.05
CA GLY A 104 6.08 -4.34 -24.44
C GLY A 104 5.90 -3.17 -25.42
N GLY A 105 5.46 -3.48 -26.65
CA GLY A 105 5.10 -2.55 -27.73
C GLY A 105 6.24 -2.15 -28.69
N THR A 106 5.94 -1.17 -29.55
CA THR A 106 6.88 -0.49 -30.48
C THR A 106 7.55 0.72 -29.85
N ARG A 107 7.50 0.85 -28.52
CA ARG A 107 8.05 1.98 -27.75
C ARG A 107 9.57 2.14 -27.90
N ALA A 108 10.25 1.08 -28.32
CA ALA A 108 11.65 1.11 -28.69
C ALA A 108 11.80 0.64 -30.12
N THR A 109 12.62 1.37 -30.87
CA THR A 109 12.97 1.05 -32.25
C THR A 109 13.67 -0.30 -32.32
N ASP A 110 13.38 -1.07 -33.36
CA ASP A 110 14.18 -2.24 -33.70
C ASP A 110 15.50 -1.76 -34.32
N ARG A 111 16.63 -2.20 -33.75
CA ARG A 111 17.98 -1.98 -34.29
C ARG A 111 18.23 -2.85 -35.53
N PHE A 112 17.66 -4.04 -35.54
CA PHE A 112 17.94 -5.08 -36.53
C PHE A 112 16.67 -5.86 -36.86
N ILE A 113 16.50 -6.22 -38.13
CA ILE A 113 15.49 -7.17 -38.57
C ILE A 113 16.16 -8.53 -38.70
N TYR A 114 15.87 -9.44 -37.76
CA TYR A 114 16.42 -10.80 -37.78
C TYR A 114 15.48 -11.75 -38.52
N ALA A 115 15.95 -12.32 -39.63
CA ALA A 115 15.26 -13.38 -40.35
C ALA A 115 15.86 -14.74 -39.93
N GLY A 116 15.12 -15.53 -39.15
CA GLY A 116 15.43 -16.95 -38.89
C GLY A 116 15.63 -17.35 -37.42
N LEU A 117 15.90 -16.41 -36.51
CA LEU A 117 15.99 -16.71 -35.08
C LEU A 117 14.60 -16.57 -34.43
N ASN A 118 14.00 -17.69 -34.04
CA ASN A 118 12.67 -17.73 -33.43
C ASN A 118 12.70 -17.97 -31.90
N SER A 119 13.74 -17.48 -31.22
CA SER A 119 13.91 -17.63 -29.77
C SER A 119 14.42 -16.34 -29.12
N CYS A 120 13.84 -16.00 -27.97
CA CYS A 120 14.31 -14.91 -27.12
C CYS A 120 15.76 -15.13 -26.70
N ARG A 121 16.12 -16.35 -26.26
CA ARG A 121 17.49 -16.64 -25.78
C ARG A 121 18.54 -16.51 -26.88
N ALA A 122 18.25 -17.08 -28.07
CA ALA A 122 19.15 -16.96 -29.22
C ALA A 122 19.34 -15.49 -29.62
N LEU A 123 18.26 -14.71 -29.62
CA LEU A 123 18.30 -13.30 -29.97
C LEU A 123 18.98 -12.44 -28.89
N ALA A 124 18.78 -12.72 -27.61
CA ALA A 124 19.43 -12.01 -26.52
C ALA A 124 20.95 -12.20 -26.54
N ALA A 125 21.43 -13.38 -26.92
CA ALA A 125 22.85 -13.68 -27.10
C ALA A 125 23.48 -12.85 -28.25
N MET A 126 22.67 -12.42 -29.23
CA MET A 126 23.13 -11.59 -30.35
C MET A 126 22.87 -10.10 -30.08
N TYR A 127 23.95 -9.36 -29.81
CA TYR A 127 23.90 -7.89 -29.61
C TYR A 127 22.88 -7.42 -28.55
N GLY A 128 22.51 -8.29 -27.61
CA GLY A 128 21.57 -7.98 -26.53
C GLY A 128 20.10 -7.91 -26.95
N GLY A 129 19.74 -8.34 -28.16
CA GLY A 129 18.37 -8.32 -28.66
C GLY A 129 18.16 -7.47 -29.92
N LYS A 130 16.96 -7.54 -30.51
CA LYS A 130 16.61 -6.75 -31.71
C LYS A 130 16.23 -5.29 -31.43
N ARG A 131 15.91 -4.94 -30.18
CA ARG A 131 15.36 -3.61 -29.79
C ARG A 131 16.43 -2.72 -29.17
N ASP A 132 16.23 -1.41 -29.29
CA ASP A 132 17.05 -0.42 -28.58
C ASP A 132 16.97 -0.57 -27.06
N CYS A 133 15.76 -0.90 -26.57
CA CYS A 133 15.51 -1.19 -25.17
C CYS A 133 16.25 -2.45 -24.74
N ARG A 134 17.21 -2.29 -23.83
CA ARG A 134 18.06 -3.38 -23.33
C ARG A 134 17.33 -4.31 -22.34
N ILE A 135 16.22 -3.85 -21.76
CA ILE A 135 15.46 -4.58 -20.72
C ILE A 135 14.14 -5.18 -21.22
N GLY A 136 13.61 -4.68 -22.34
CA GLY A 136 12.24 -4.99 -22.78
C GLY A 136 12.08 -6.34 -23.48
N CYS A 137 10.82 -6.77 -23.60
CA CYS A 137 10.47 -8.06 -24.20
C CYS A 137 10.89 -8.14 -25.67
N LEU A 138 11.45 -9.29 -26.04
CA LEU A 138 11.88 -9.56 -27.41
C LEU A 138 10.75 -10.09 -28.30
N GLY A 139 9.69 -10.65 -27.69
CA GLY A 139 8.45 -11.05 -28.35
C GLY A 139 8.47 -12.37 -29.12
N PHE A 140 9.41 -13.28 -28.82
CA PHE A 140 9.52 -14.59 -29.50
C PHE A 140 8.83 -15.75 -28.74
N GLY A 141 8.23 -15.46 -27.58
CA GLY A 141 7.37 -16.41 -26.87
C GLY A 141 8.09 -17.62 -26.26
N ASP A 142 9.38 -17.54 -25.93
CA ASP A 142 10.07 -18.66 -25.27
C ASP A 142 9.40 -19.06 -23.95
N CYS A 143 8.89 -18.08 -23.20
CA CYS A 143 8.09 -18.32 -22.00
C CYS A 143 6.76 -19.04 -22.27
N VAL A 144 6.11 -18.74 -23.41
CA VAL A 144 4.88 -19.42 -23.85
C VAL A 144 5.19 -20.88 -24.19
N LYS A 145 6.24 -21.11 -24.97
CA LYS A 145 6.69 -22.48 -25.32
C LYS A 145 7.09 -23.30 -24.08
N ALA A 146 7.64 -22.65 -23.06
CA ALA A 146 8.01 -23.31 -21.80
C ALA A 146 6.81 -23.58 -20.87
N CYS A 147 5.66 -22.95 -21.11
CA CYS A 147 4.49 -23.11 -20.25
C CYS A 147 3.73 -24.41 -20.58
N GLY A 148 3.91 -25.44 -19.76
CA GLY A 148 3.17 -26.71 -19.90
C GLY A 148 1.69 -26.65 -19.48
N PHE A 149 1.22 -25.51 -18.96
CA PHE A 149 -0.12 -25.33 -18.38
C PHE A 149 -1.01 -24.37 -19.18
N ASP A 150 -0.54 -23.92 -20.35
CA ASP A 150 -1.25 -22.92 -21.18
C ASP A 150 -1.63 -21.64 -20.41
N ALA A 151 -0.81 -21.28 -19.42
CA ALA A 151 -1.02 -20.13 -18.57
C ALA A 151 -0.40 -18.84 -19.14
N ILE A 152 0.31 -18.90 -20.26
CA ILE A 152 0.96 -17.74 -20.87
C ILE A 152 0.71 -17.76 -22.38
N HIS A 153 0.27 -16.65 -22.94
CA HIS A 153 0.12 -16.46 -24.38
C HIS A 153 0.73 -15.12 -24.82
N LEU A 154 1.02 -14.95 -26.12
CA LEU A 154 1.46 -13.66 -26.64
C LEU A 154 0.24 -12.77 -26.90
N GLY A 155 0.19 -11.62 -26.25
CA GLY A 155 -0.83 -10.60 -26.50
C GLY A 155 -0.67 -9.90 -27.86
N LYS A 156 -1.62 -9.01 -28.18
CA LYS A 156 -1.70 -8.26 -29.45
C LYS A 156 -0.41 -7.50 -29.81
N ASP A 157 0.30 -6.99 -28.81
CA ASP A 157 1.52 -6.19 -28.98
C ASP A 157 2.82 -7.04 -28.90
N GLY A 158 2.68 -8.37 -28.91
CA GLY A 158 3.79 -9.31 -28.99
C GLY A 158 4.55 -9.52 -27.68
N TYR A 159 3.93 -9.33 -26.52
CA TYR A 159 4.51 -9.62 -25.21
C TYR A 159 3.67 -10.68 -24.46
N PRO A 160 4.27 -11.41 -23.50
CA PRO A 160 3.57 -12.47 -22.79
C PRO A 160 2.52 -11.92 -21.83
N VAL A 161 1.31 -12.44 -21.90
CA VAL A 161 0.22 -12.20 -20.95
C VAL A 161 0.03 -13.47 -20.14
N VAL A 162 0.01 -13.34 -18.82
CA VAL A 162 -0.17 -14.47 -17.89
C VAL A 162 -1.63 -14.57 -17.49
N ASP A 163 -2.20 -15.76 -17.66
CA ASP A 163 -3.45 -16.19 -17.05
C ASP A 163 -3.15 -16.68 -15.63
N VAL A 164 -3.52 -15.87 -14.65
CA VAL A 164 -3.21 -16.12 -13.23
C VAL A 164 -3.98 -17.33 -12.70
N GLU A 165 -5.16 -17.63 -13.25
CA GLU A 165 -5.97 -18.77 -12.81
C GLU A 165 -5.33 -20.09 -13.25
N LYS A 166 -4.84 -20.16 -14.49
CA LYS A 166 -4.11 -21.33 -15.00
C LYS A 166 -2.68 -21.45 -14.48
N CYS A 167 -2.07 -20.36 -14.04
CA CYS A 167 -0.66 -20.35 -13.64
C CYS A 167 -0.44 -21.18 -12.37
N VAL A 168 0.46 -22.17 -12.44
CA VAL A 168 0.82 -23.02 -11.30
C VAL A 168 2.13 -22.62 -10.61
N GLY A 169 2.76 -21.52 -11.03
CA GLY A 169 3.98 -21.02 -10.38
C GLY A 169 5.22 -21.90 -10.51
N CYS A 170 5.36 -22.72 -11.57
CA CYS A 170 6.47 -23.68 -11.69
C CYS A 170 7.85 -23.08 -12.06
N GLY A 171 7.93 -21.78 -12.34
CA GLY A 171 9.19 -21.10 -12.72
C GLY A 171 9.70 -21.41 -14.13
N ALA A 172 9.01 -22.24 -14.93
CA ALA A 172 9.50 -22.63 -16.26
C ALA A 172 9.68 -21.42 -17.20
N CYS A 173 8.73 -20.48 -17.17
CA CYS A 173 8.75 -19.24 -17.95
C CYS A 173 9.86 -18.27 -17.53
N GLU A 174 10.12 -18.16 -16.24
CA GLU A 174 11.18 -17.34 -15.65
C GLU A 174 12.57 -17.86 -16.06
N ARG A 175 12.81 -19.18 -15.92
CA ARG A 175 14.10 -19.82 -16.28
C ARG A 175 14.50 -19.65 -17.76
N VAL A 176 13.53 -19.57 -18.66
CA VAL A 176 13.80 -19.39 -20.09
C VAL A 176 13.89 -17.93 -20.51
N CYS A 177 13.46 -16.98 -19.66
CA CYS A 177 13.48 -15.56 -19.98
C CYS A 177 14.91 -14.99 -19.89
N PRO A 178 15.51 -14.52 -20.99
CA PRO A 178 16.88 -13.98 -20.96
C PRO A 178 16.94 -12.50 -20.52
N LYS A 179 15.80 -11.89 -20.19
CA LYS A 179 15.66 -10.44 -19.89
C LYS A 179 15.09 -10.15 -18.49
N PRO A 180 15.14 -11.12 -17.57
CA PRO A 180 14.30 -11.22 -16.36
C PRO A 180 12.96 -10.45 -16.37
N ILE A 181 12.16 -10.59 -17.44
CA ILE A 181 10.88 -9.88 -17.57
C ILE A 181 9.73 -10.61 -16.90
N ILE A 182 9.83 -11.94 -16.88
CA ILE A 182 8.84 -12.79 -16.24
C ILE A 182 9.47 -13.29 -14.95
N GLU A 183 8.77 -13.04 -13.86
CA GLU A 183 9.16 -13.45 -12.53
C GLU A 183 8.07 -14.32 -11.93
N VAL A 184 8.46 -15.32 -11.15
CA VAL A 184 7.53 -16.17 -10.41
C VAL A 184 7.68 -15.88 -8.92
N GLN A 185 6.65 -15.24 -8.37
CA GLN A 185 6.68 -14.71 -7.01
C GLN A 185 5.35 -14.92 -6.30
N THR A 186 5.37 -14.82 -4.98
CA THR A 186 4.14 -14.90 -4.16
C THR A 186 3.45 -13.54 -4.10
N VAL A 187 2.21 -13.52 -3.62
CA VAL A 187 1.48 -12.27 -3.38
C VAL A 187 2.22 -11.41 -2.38
N SER A 188 2.72 -11.97 -1.27
CA SER A 188 3.47 -11.17 -0.29
C SER A 188 4.77 -10.63 -0.85
N HIS A 189 5.55 -11.40 -1.61
CA HIS A 189 6.76 -10.88 -2.25
C HIS A 189 6.43 -9.69 -3.15
N ARG A 190 5.39 -9.81 -3.98
CA ARG A 190 4.93 -8.75 -4.86
C ARG A 190 4.46 -7.48 -4.12
N LEU A 191 3.75 -7.66 -3.00
CA LEU A 191 3.23 -6.54 -2.20
C LEU A 191 4.30 -5.87 -1.36
N LEU A 192 5.27 -6.63 -0.86
CA LEU A 192 6.31 -6.17 0.05
C LEU A 192 7.59 -5.73 -0.66
N HIS A 193 7.77 -6.06 -1.95
CA HIS A 193 8.88 -5.54 -2.75
C HIS A 193 8.85 -4.02 -2.75
N LEU A 194 9.89 -3.40 -2.20
CA LEU A 194 10.14 -1.97 -2.29
C LEU A 194 11.19 -1.75 -3.37
N ASN A 195 11.08 -0.65 -4.11
CA ASN A 195 11.98 -0.36 -5.20
C ASN A 195 13.46 -0.42 -4.75
N ALA A 196 14.27 -1.15 -5.50
CA ALA A 196 15.71 -1.27 -5.28
C ALA A 196 16.50 -0.25 -6.12
N ALA A 197 17.77 -0.02 -5.77
CA ALA A 197 18.61 0.98 -6.45
C ALA A 197 18.90 0.63 -7.92
N ASP A 198 18.80 -0.64 -8.28
CA ASP A 198 18.98 -1.20 -9.60
C ASP A 198 17.68 -1.30 -10.42
N ASP A 199 16.52 -0.98 -9.83
CA ASP A 199 15.26 -0.98 -10.55
C ASP A 199 15.20 0.17 -11.57
N ALA A 200 14.87 -0.16 -12.82
CA ALA A 200 14.77 0.79 -13.93
C ALA A 200 13.43 1.56 -13.91
N LEU A 201 13.22 2.42 -12.91
CA LEU A 201 11.92 3.03 -12.63
C LEU A 201 11.74 4.42 -13.26
N ALA A 202 10.49 4.74 -13.64
CA ALA A 202 10.15 6.09 -14.08
C ALA A 202 10.26 7.11 -12.93
N PRO A 203 10.72 8.36 -13.17
CA PRO A 203 10.87 9.37 -12.12
C PRO A 203 9.58 9.66 -11.33
N CYS A 204 8.42 9.59 -11.98
CA CYS A 204 7.11 9.73 -11.33
C CYS A 204 6.82 8.61 -10.33
N ARG A 205 7.28 7.38 -10.60
CA ARG A 205 7.14 6.22 -9.69
C ARG A 205 8.09 6.36 -8.50
N GLN A 206 9.33 6.75 -8.75
CA GLN A 206 10.34 7.00 -7.69
C GLN A 206 9.95 8.12 -6.73
N THR A 207 9.25 9.14 -7.22
CA THR A 207 8.80 10.27 -6.41
C THR A 207 7.45 10.02 -5.72
N CYS A 208 6.74 8.95 -6.08
CA CYS A 208 5.53 8.55 -5.40
C CYS A 208 5.91 7.81 -4.10
N PRO A 209 5.47 8.27 -2.91
CA PRO A 209 5.79 7.57 -1.65
C PRO A 209 5.24 6.14 -1.56
N ALA A 210 4.20 5.84 -2.34
CA ALA A 210 3.62 4.50 -2.45
C ALA A 210 4.18 3.72 -3.64
N GLU A 211 5.12 4.28 -4.42
CA GLU A 211 5.79 3.58 -5.53
C GLU A 211 4.84 3.01 -6.59
N ILE A 212 3.66 3.62 -6.74
CA ILE A 212 2.62 3.21 -7.70
C ILE A 212 3.21 3.20 -9.12
N ASP A 213 2.88 2.17 -9.90
CA ASP A 213 3.25 2.10 -11.32
C ASP A 213 2.44 3.08 -12.18
N ILE A 214 2.87 4.34 -12.15
CA ILE A 214 2.23 5.45 -12.83
C ILE A 214 2.19 5.27 -14.35
N PRO A 215 3.30 4.93 -15.03
CA PRO A 215 3.26 4.67 -16.46
C PRO A 215 2.26 3.57 -16.85
N LYS A 216 2.21 2.48 -16.08
CA LYS A 216 1.32 1.34 -16.36
C LYS A 216 -0.16 1.71 -16.26
N TYR A 217 -0.61 2.32 -15.15
CA TYR A 217 -2.03 2.68 -15.05
C TYR A 217 -2.44 3.79 -16.05
N ILE A 218 -1.53 4.71 -16.41
CA ILE A 218 -1.81 5.71 -17.45
C ILE A 218 -1.95 5.04 -18.82
N SER A 219 -1.13 4.01 -19.10
CA SER A 219 -1.25 3.20 -20.31
C SER A 219 -2.60 2.49 -20.36
N HIS A 220 -3.03 1.88 -19.26
CA HIS A 220 -4.35 1.26 -19.15
C HIS A 220 -5.48 2.26 -19.41
N ILE A 221 -5.42 3.46 -18.81
CA ILE A 221 -6.39 4.54 -19.09
C ILE A 221 -6.40 4.89 -20.58
N ARG A 222 -5.23 5.05 -21.22
CA ARG A 222 -5.11 5.34 -22.65
C ARG A 222 -5.76 4.27 -23.53
N ASN A 223 -5.71 3.01 -23.10
CA ASN A 223 -6.27 1.87 -23.83
C ASN A 223 -7.76 1.62 -23.52
N GLY A 224 -8.37 2.35 -22.59
CA GLY A 224 -9.74 2.11 -22.12
C GLY A 224 -9.87 0.96 -21.12
N GLU A 225 -8.75 0.46 -20.59
CA GLU A 225 -8.62 -0.65 -19.63
C GLU A 225 -8.74 -0.11 -18.19
N TYR A 226 -9.89 0.49 -17.86
CA TYR A 226 -10.02 1.24 -16.59
C TYR A 226 -9.99 0.36 -15.34
N ALA A 227 -10.47 -0.89 -15.43
CA ALA A 227 -10.41 -1.83 -14.30
C ALA A 227 -8.96 -2.18 -13.97
N GLU A 228 -8.15 -2.44 -15.00
CA GLU A 228 -6.73 -2.74 -14.91
C GLU A 228 -5.93 -1.54 -14.39
N ALA A 229 -6.34 -0.32 -14.75
CA ALA A 229 -5.78 0.91 -14.18
C ALA A 229 -6.04 1.01 -12.66
N VAL A 230 -7.27 0.71 -12.23
CA VAL A 230 -7.63 0.69 -10.80
C VAL A 230 -6.82 -0.35 -10.05
N ASP A 231 -6.72 -1.57 -10.58
CA ASP A 231 -5.95 -2.65 -9.94
C ASP A 231 -4.47 -2.31 -9.83
N THR A 232 -3.87 -1.76 -10.91
CA THR A 232 -2.47 -1.31 -10.90
C THR A 232 -2.21 -0.29 -9.80
N ILE A 233 -3.12 0.65 -9.56
CA ILE A 233 -2.95 1.64 -8.48
C ILE A 233 -3.16 0.97 -7.11
N ARG A 234 -4.18 0.10 -6.99
CA ARG A 234 -4.57 -0.57 -5.76
C ARG A 234 -3.54 -1.59 -5.26
N GLU A 235 -2.69 -2.10 -6.15
CA GLU A 235 -1.54 -2.91 -5.78
C GLU A 235 -0.69 -2.26 -4.69
N ARG A 236 -0.58 -0.93 -4.69
CA ARG A 236 0.23 -0.17 -3.72
C ARG A 236 -0.58 0.77 -2.83
N ASN A 237 -1.78 1.19 -3.24
CA ASN A 237 -2.57 2.14 -2.48
C ASN A 237 -4.07 1.79 -2.50
N PRO A 238 -4.66 1.31 -1.40
CA PRO A 238 -6.08 1.00 -1.32
C PRO A 238 -6.98 2.24 -1.19
N LEU A 239 -6.42 3.43 -1.01
CA LEU A 239 -7.15 4.69 -0.83
C LEU A 239 -7.01 5.61 -2.07
N LEU A 240 -7.37 5.07 -3.23
CA LEU A 240 -7.23 5.72 -4.53
C LEU A 240 -8.12 6.97 -4.69
N LEU A 241 -9.38 6.91 -4.25
CA LEU A 241 -10.34 8.00 -4.30
C LEU A 241 -9.93 9.15 -3.39
N ALA A 242 -9.49 8.85 -2.17
CA ALA A 242 -8.95 9.86 -1.26
C ALA A 242 -7.66 10.47 -1.82
N CYS A 243 -6.67 9.65 -2.20
CA CYS A 243 -5.41 10.17 -2.75
C CYS A 243 -5.58 10.91 -4.07
N GLY A 244 -6.56 10.55 -4.92
CA GLY A 244 -6.91 11.29 -6.14
C GLY A 244 -7.48 12.70 -5.88
N ARG A 245 -7.78 13.04 -4.61
CA ARG A 245 -8.33 14.35 -4.22
C ARG A 245 -7.37 15.17 -3.35
N VAL A 246 -6.66 14.52 -2.43
CA VAL A 246 -5.93 15.22 -1.35
C VAL A 246 -4.41 15.11 -1.45
N CYS A 247 -3.89 14.25 -2.33
CA CYS A 247 -2.45 14.05 -2.47
C CYS A 247 -1.77 15.33 -3.02
N PRO A 248 -0.63 15.76 -2.47
CA PRO A 248 0.16 16.87 -3.03
C PRO A 248 0.93 16.49 -4.31
N HIS A 249 0.62 15.32 -4.89
CA HIS A 249 1.11 14.84 -6.19
C HIS A 249 2.62 15.05 -6.45
N PRO A 250 3.52 14.59 -5.53
CA PRO A 250 4.97 14.72 -5.71
C PRO A 250 5.47 14.01 -6.98
N CYS A 251 4.73 13.01 -7.46
CA CYS A 251 4.94 12.33 -8.73
C CYS A 251 4.95 13.25 -9.97
N GLU A 252 4.31 14.42 -9.90
CA GLU A 252 4.27 15.41 -10.98
C GLU A 252 5.50 16.31 -10.96
N SER A 253 6.14 16.51 -9.80
CA SER A 253 7.26 17.45 -9.61
C SER A 253 8.53 17.09 -10.38
N LYS A 254 8.75 15.80 -10.67
CA LYS A 254 9.86 15.27 -11.47
C LYS A 254 9.39 14.58 -12.74
N CYS A 255 8.18 14.91 -13.21
CA CYS A 255 7.67 14.35 -14.44
C CYS A 255 8.53 14.80 -15.62
N ARG A 256 9.06 13.85 -16.41
CA ARG A 256 9.90 14.16 -17.59
C ARG A 256 9.20 15.02 -18.62
N ARG A 257 7.86 14.94 -18.72
CA ARG A 257 7.09 15.79 -19.63
C ARG A 257 7.26 17.28 -19.31
N GLY A 258 7.42 17.62 -18.04
CA GLY A 258 7.68 18.99 -17.58
C GLY A 258 9.04 19.57 -18.01
N LEU A 259 9.89 18.78 -18.68
CA LEU A 259 11.10 19.32 -19.35
C LEU A 259 10.77 19.99 -20.68
N GLU A 260 9.69 19.55 -21.34
CA GLU A 260 9.24 20.08 -22.63
C GLU A 260 8.12 21.11 -22.44
N ASP A 261 7.15 20.81 -21.57
CA ASP A 261 6.03 21.71 -21.24
C ASP A 261 5.55 21.51 -19.78
N GLU A 262 4.31 21.06 -19.57
CA GLU A 262 3.70 20.87 -18.26
C GLU A 262 3.75 19.40 -17.84
N PRO A 263 3.92 19.11 -16.53
CA PRO A 263 3.77 17.75 -16.03
C PRO A 263 2.45 17.10 -16.44
N VAL A 264 2.49 15.78 -16.67
CA VAL A 264 1.25 15.00 -16.82
C VAL A 264 0.41 15.15 -15.55
N SER A 265 -0.90 15.36 -15.69
CA SER A 265 -1.84 15.44 -14.57
C SER A 265 -2.14 14.06 -13.96
N ILE A 266 -1.10 13.45 -13.39
CA ILE A 266 -1.07 12.11 -12.83
C ILE A 266 -2.15 11.95 -11.75
N ASN A 267 -2.33 12.94 -10.88
CA ASN A 267 -3.32 12.88 -9.81
C ASN A 267 -4.76 12.91 -10.33
N GLN A 268 -5.05 13.71 -11.35
CA GLN A 268 -6.38 13.76 -11.96
C GLN A 268 -6.69 12.47 -12.73
N LEU A 269 -5.70 11.85 -13.39
CA LEU A 269 -5.86 10.55 -14.04
C LEU A 269 -6.15 9.44 -13.01
N LYS A 270 -5.46 9.45 -11.87
CA LYS A 270 -5.76 8.55 -10.73
C LYS A 270 -7.18 8.76 -10.23
N ARG A 271 -7.58 10.01 -10.02
CA ARG A 271 -8.95 10.35 -9.59
C ARG A 271 -9.97 9.85 -10.61
N PHE A 272 -9.74 10.07 -11.89
CA PHE A 272 -10.61 9.59 -12.97
C PHE A 272 -10.80 8.07 -12.92
N ALA A 273 -9.73 7.29 -12.83
CA ALA A 273 -9.84 5.83 -12.77
C ALA A 273 -10.60 5.36 -11.51
N ALA A 274 -10.31 5.96 -10.36
CA ALA A 274 -11.00 5.64 -9.11
C ALA A 274 -12.48 6.05 -9.14
N ASP A 275 -12.80 7.23 -9.67
CA ASP A 275 -14.17 7.71 -9.83
C ASP A 275 -14.93 6.86 -10.87
N TRP A 276 -14.27 6.37 -11.91
CA TRP A 276 -14.86 5.44 -12.87
C TRP A 276 -15.35 4.17 -12.19
N GLU A 277 -14.52 3.54 -11.34
CA GLU A 277 -14.93 2.35 -10.61
C GLU A 277 -16.14 2.64 -9.72
N MET A 278 -16.07 3.70 -8.91
CA MET A 278 -17.16 4.10 -8.02
C MET A 278 -18.50 4.30 -8.75
N ASN A 279 -18.45 4.80 -9.99
CA ASN A 279 -19.63 5.07 -10.81
C ASN A 279 -20.01 3.93 -11.76
N SER A 280 -19.20 2.86 -11.86
CA SER A 280 -19.45 1.73 -12.77
C SER A 280 -20.58 0.81 -12.31
N GLY A 281 -21.03 0.94 -11.06
CA GLY A 281 -22.00 0.06 -10.41
C GLY A 281 -21.43 -1.29 -9.95
N LYS A 282 -20.12 -1.53 -10.14
CA LYS A 282 -19.40 -2.72 -9.68
C LYS A 282 -18.10 -2.30 -9.00
N ARG A 283 -17.57 -3.18 -8.15
CA ARG A 283 -16.21 -3.05 -7.61
C ARG A 283 -15.30 -3.96 -8.40
N VAL A 284 -14.11 -3.48 -8.73
CA VAL A 284 -13.06 -4.31 -9.32
C VAL A 284 -12.63 -5.33 -8.26
N PRO A 285 -12.62 -6.64 -8.57
CA PRO A 285 -12.25 -7.68 -7.62
C PRO A 285 -10.86 -7.47 -7.03
N VAL A 286 -10.67 -7.91 -5.78
CA VAL A 286 -9.37 -7.83 -5.10
C VAL A 286 -8.93 -9.22 -4.70
N ASP A 287 -7.80 -9.66 -5.25
CA ASP A 287 -7.23 -10.96 -4.94
C ASP A 287 -6.73 -11.02 -3.50
N CYS A 288 -7.11 -12.10 -2.80
CA CYS A 288 -6.67 -12.42 -1.45
C CYS A 288 -6.07 -13.82 -1.42
N ALA A 289 -4.95 -13.97 -0.71
CA ALA A 289 -4.36 -15.27 -0.42
C ALA A 289 -5.29 -16.11 0.48
N PRO A 290 -5.11 -17.44 0.51
CA PRO A 290 -5.84 -18.32 1.41
C PRO A 290 -5.71 -17.92 2.88
N ASP A 291 -6.71 -18.25 3.69
CA ASP A 291 -6.73 -17.91 5.12
C ASP A 291 -5.57 -18.58 5.87
N THR A 292 -4.76 -17.79 6.57
CA THR A 292 -3.62 -18.31 7.34
C THR A 292 -4.00 -18.69 8.78
N GLY A 293 -5.24 -18.42 9.21
CA GLY A 293 -5.70 -18.56 10.59
C GLY A 293 -5.16 -17.52 11.57
N LYS A 294 -4.26 -16.62 11.12
CA LYS A 294 -3.62 -15.61 11.97
C LYS A 294 -4.49 -14.36 12.11
N ARG A 295 -4.51 -13.78 13.30
CA ARG A 295 -5.36 -12.64 13.67
C ARG A 295 -4.52 -11.44 14.09
N VAL A 296 -4.83 -10.27 13.52
CA VAL A 296 -4.12 -9.02 13.80
C VAL A 296 -5.09 -7.93 14.24
N ALA A 297 -4.83 -7.31 15.39
CA ALA A 297 -5.57 -6.15 15.86
C ALA A 297 -4.94 -4.86 15.30
N VAL A 298 -5.74 -4.04 14.64
CA VAL A 298 -5.32 -2.75 14.06
C VAL A 298 -5.92 -1.62 14.88
N ILE A 299 -5.09 -0.85 15.58
CA ILE A 299 -5.54 0.21 16.48
C ILE A 299 -5.56 1.55 15.73
N GLY A 300 -6.75 2.08 15.49
CA GLY A 300 -7.02 3.28 14.70
C GLY A 300 -7.47 2.94 13.28
N GLY A 301 -8.64 3.44 12.89
CA GLY A 301 -9.27 3.27 11.58
C GLY A 301 -8.93 4.36 10.58
N GLY A 302 -7.79 5.04 10.75
CA GLY A 302 -7.28 6.03 9.80
C GLY A 302 -6.69 5.42 8.52
N PRO A 303 -6.08 6.24 7.63
CA PRO A 303 -5.52 5.75 6.37
C PRO A 303 -4.49 4.64 6.54
N ALA A 304 -3.63 4.73 7.56
CA ALA A 304 -2.64 3.69 7.87
C ALA A 304 -3.30 2.39 8.34
N GLY A 305 -4.30 2.46 9.23
CA GLY A 305 -4.99 1.27 9.72
C GLY A 305 -5.82 0.58 8.65
N LEU A 306 -6.56 1.35 7.84
CA LEU A 306 -7.29 0.83 6.67
C LEU A 306 -6.35 0.16 5.67
N SER A 307 -5.22 0.78 5.37
CA SER A 307 -4.22 0.21 4.44
C SER A 307 -3.59 -1.06 5.00
N CYS A 308 -3.23 -1.07 6.29
CA CYS A 308 -2.69 -2.23 6.97
C CYS A 308 -3.69 -3.40 6.94
N ALA A 309 -4.94 -3.15 7.32
CA ALA A 309 -5.99 -4.17 7.30
C ALA A 309 -6.24 -4.71 5.88
N PHE A 310 -6.24 -3.84 4.88
CA PHE A 310 -6.36 -4.22 3.47
C PHE A 310 -5.24 -5.19 3.03
N PHE A 311 -3.98 -4.84 3.27
CA PHE A 311 -2.85 -5.68 2.87
C PHE A 311 -2.73 -6.97 3.69
N LEU A 312 -3.02 -6.92 5.00
CA LEU A 312 -3.11 -8.11 5.85
C LEU A 312 -4.16 -9.08 5.29
N LYS A 313 -5.34 -8.57 4.90
CA LYS A 313 -6.38 -9.41 4.32
C LYS A 313 -5.98 -10.00 2.98
N ARG A 314 -5.28 -9.24 2.13
CA ARG A 314 -4.73 -9.74 0.87
C ARG A 314 -3.65 -10.80 1.06
N ALA A 315 -2.89 -10.75 2.14
CA ALA A 315 -1.94 -11.77 2.55
C ALA A 315 -2.59 -12.97 3.28
N GLY A 316 -3.93 -13.01 3.39
CA GLY A 316 -4.66 -14.13 4.00
C GLY A 316 -4.86 -14.03 5.51
N HIS A 317 -4.37 -12.97 6.15
CA HIS A 317 -4.55 -12.74 7.58
C HIS A 317 -5.92 -12.12 7.90
N ARG A 318 -6.42 -12.38 9.12
CA ARG A 318 -7.67 -11.78 9.62
C ARG A 318 -7.36 -10.50 10.38
N ALA A 319 -7.72 -9.35 9.82
CA ALA A 319 -7.57 -8.05 10.46
C ALA A 319 -8.87 -7.59 11.14
N GLU A 320 -8.76 -7.08 12.37
CA GLU A 320 -9.85 -6.41 13.09
C GLU A 320 -9.41 -5.00 13.49
N ILE A 321 -10.17 -3.99 13.07
CA ILE A 321 -9.88 -2.57 13.33
C ILE A 321 -10.59 -2.11 14.60
N PHE A 322 -9.90 -1.42 15.50
CA PHE A 322 -10.46 -0.79 16.69
C PHE A 322 -10.32 0.73 16.58
N GLU A 323 -11.43 1.46 16.56
CA GLU A 323 -11.48 2.90 16.30
C GLU A 323 -12.22 3.62 17.44
N ALA A 324 -11.60 4.67 17.97
CA ALA A 324 -12.16 5.48 19.05
C ALA A 324 -13.31 6.37 18.57
N MET A 325 -13.27 6.80 17.30
CA MET A 325 -14.27 7.66 16.70
C MET A 325 -15.51 6.88 16.20
N PRO A 326 -16.65 7.56 15.98
CA PRO A 326 -17.88 6.90 15.52
C PRO A 326 -17.81 6.25 14.13
N LYS A 327 -16.87 6.67 13.27
CA LYS A 327 -16.69 6.16 11.91
C LYS A 327 -15.19 6.07 11.57
N LEU A 328 -14.84 5.09 10.75
CA LEU A 328 -13.47 4.95 10.21
C LEU A 328 -13.11 6.10 9.27
N GLY A 329 -11.81 6.32 9.06
CA GLY A 329 -11.24 7.28 8.12
C GLY A 329 -10.24 8.24 8.77
N GLY A 330 -10.21 8.35 10.10
CA GLY A 330 -9.28 9.22 10.83
C GLY A 330 -9.27 10.65 10.27
N MET A 331 -8.08 11.20 10.01
CA MET A 331 -7.94 12.57 9.47
C MET A 331 -8.59 12.78 8.10
N LEU A 332 -8.78 11.73 7.29
CA LEU A 332 -9.53 11.85 6.02
C LEU A 332 -11.00 12.23 6.26
N ARG A 333 -11.57 11.75 7.38
CA ARG A 333 -12.95 12.05 7.77
C ARG A 333 -13.04 13.31 8.61
N TYR A 334 -12.23 13.40 9.66
CA TYR A 334 -12.41 14.38 10.73
C TYR A 334 -11.52 15.61 10.58
N GLY A 335 -10.46 15.56 9.77
CA GLY A 335 -9.61 16.71 9.49
C GLY A 335 -9.95 17.36 8.14
N ILE A 336 -9.93 16.58 7.07
CA ILE A 336 -10.10 17.10 5.71
C ILE A 336 -11.56 17.51 5.48
N PRO A 337 -11.85 18.77 5.06
CA PRO A 337 -13.22 19.23 4.85
C PRO A 337 -13.97 18.55 3.69
N GLU A 338 -15.31 18.66 3.71
CA GLU A 338 -16.22 18.09 2.70
C GLU A 338 -15.91 18.57 1.27
N TYR A 339 -15.49 19.82 1.09
CA TYR A 339 -15.20 20.39 -0.22
C TYR A 339 -13.91 19.83 -0.87
N ARG A 340 -13.02 19.22 -0.08
CA ARG A 340 -11.79 18.56 -0.59
C ARG A 340 -11.99 17.07 -0.73
N LEU A 341 -12.55 16.43 0.30
CA LEU A 341 -12.81 15.00 0.33
C LEU A 341 -14.25 14.74 0.80
N PRO A 342 -15.19 14.55 -0.14
CA PRO A 342 -16.59 14.29 0.19
C PRO A 342 -16.76 13.01 1.00
N LYS A 343 -17.56 13.04 2.08
CA LYS A 343 -17.67 11.88 2.97
C LYS A 343 -18.32 10.68 2.32
N LYS A 344 -19.22 10.88 1.35
CA LYS A 344 -19.81 9.78 0.57
C LYS A 344 -18.77 9.00 -0.24
N VAL A 345 -17.79 9.71 -0.81
CA VAL A 345 -16.68 9.10 -1.55
C VAL A 345 -15.80 8.27 -0.61
N LEU A 346 -15.47 8.83 0.55
CA LEU A 346 -14.69 8.14 1.57
C LEU A 346 -15.43 6.92 2.14
N ASP A 347 -16.75 7.03 2.38
CA ASP A 347 -17.59 5.92 2.84
C ASP A 347 -17.56 4.77 1.83
N TRP A 348 -17.71 5.07 0.53
CA TRP A 348 -17.67 4.06 -0.52
C TRP A 348 -16.30 3.38 -0.62
N GLU A 349 -15.20 4.13 -0.44
CA GLU A 349 -13.84 3.60 -0.46
C GLU A 349 -13.58 2.66 0.73
N ILE A 350 -13.95 3.09 1.94
CA ILE A 350 -13.80 2.30 3.16
C ILE A 350 -14.65 1.03 3.10
N GLU A 351 -15.88 1.12 2.63
CA GLU A 351 -16.75 -0.04 2.44
C GLU A 351 -16.11 -1.06 1.49
N GLY A 352 -15.45 -0.61 0.42
CA GLY A 352 -14.71 -1.49 -0.49
C GLY A 352 -13.63 -2.31 0.21
N ILE A 353 -12.94 -1.71 1.17
CA ILE A 353 -11.93 -2.39 2.01
C ILE A 353 -12.63 -3.37 2.96
N LEU A 354 -13.67 -2.94 3.67
CA LEU A 354 -14.39 -3.78 4.64
C LEU A 354 -15.07 -5.00 3.98
N ASN A 355 -15.54 -4.86 2.74
CA ASN A 355 -16.16 -5.94 1.95
C ASN A 355 -15.24 -7.13 1.70
N LEU A 356 -13.93 -7.00 1.94
CA LEU A 356 -13.01 -8.14 1.95
C LEU A 356 -13.20 -9.05 3.17
N GLY A 357 -14.12 -8.73 4.10
CA GLY A 357 -14.38 -9.46 5.33
C GLY A 357 -13.57 -8.95 6.53
N ILE A 358 -13.10 -7.71 6.46
CA ILE A 358 -12.40 -7.02 7.56
C ILE A 358 -13.45 -6.54 8.56
N ARG A 359 -13.26 -6.84 9.85
CA ARG A 359 -14.16 -6.38 10.91
C ARG A 359 -13.66 -5.07 11.49
N SER A 360 -14.59 -4.22 11.91
CA SER A 360 -14.26 -2.98 12.60
C SER A 360 -15.16 -2.74 13.79
N HIS A 361 -14.57 -2.29 14.90
CA HIS A 361 -15.22 -1.92 16.13
C HIS A 361 -14.99 -0.42 16.33
N THR A 362 -16.06 0.39 16.25
CA THR A 362 -16.01 1.85 16.42
C THR A 362 -16.48 2.25 17.82
N ASN A 363 -16.18 3.48 18.25
CA ASN A 363 -16.44 3.97 19.61
C ASN A 363 -15.75 3.11 20.70
N VAL A 364 -14.57 2.57 20.40
CA VAL A 364 -13.76 1.81 21.37
C VAL A 364 -12.35 2.37 21.39
N ARG A 365 -11.88 2.79 22.57
CA ARG A 365 -10.63 3.50 22.76
C ARG A 365 -9.64 2.67 23.56
N LEU A 366 -8.46 2.46 22.98
CA LEU A 366 -7.34 1.83 23.67
C LEU A 366 -6.94 2.64 24.92
N GLY A 367 -6.76 1.94 26.03
CA GLY A 367 -6.43 2.53 27.33
C GLY A 367 -7.65 3.01 28.13
N VAL A 368 -8.86 2.94 27.56
CA VAL A 368 -10.12 3.24 28.25
C VAL A 368 -11.04 2.03 28.23
N ASP A 369 -11.41 1.55 27.04
CA ASP A 369 -12.38 0.45 26.88
C ASP A 369 -11.70 -0.93 26.81
N PHE A 370 -10.46 -0.96 26.31
CA PHE A 370 -9.64 -2.17 26.21
C PHE A 370 -8.15 -1.84 26.35
N ASP A 371 -7.35 -2.84 26.66
CA ASP A 371 -5.90 -2.72 26.82
C ASP A 371 -5.14 -3.81 26.06
N PHE A 372 -3.81 -3.75 26.10
CA PHE A 372 -2.97 -4.73 25.40
C PHE A 372 -3.15 -6.16 25.92
N LYS A 373 -3.41 -6.33 27.22
CA LYS A 373 -3.63 -7.66 27.83
C LYS A 373 -4.91 -8.30 27.32
N SER A 374 -5.97 -7.51 27.17
CA SER A 374 -7.25 -7.96 26.63
C SER A 374 -7.13 -8.43 25.17
N LEU A 375 -6.29 -7.78 24.36
CA LEU A 375 -6.02 -8.21 22.98
C LEU A 375 -5.27 -9.55 22.94
N ILE A 376 -4.25 -9.73 23.79
CA ILE A 376 -3.54 -11.02 23.89
C ILE A 376 -4.51 -12.11 24.34
N ALA A 377 -5.30 -11.85 25.40
CA ALA A 377 -6.28 -12.79 25.92
C ALA A 377 -7.37 -13.14 24.89
N ALA A 378 -7.71 -12.20 24.00
CA ALA A 378 -8.62 -12.44 22.89
C ALA A 378 -8.00 -13.25 21.74
N GLY A 379 -6.71 -13.63 21.82
CA GLY A 379 -6.04 -14.50 20.86
C GLY A 379 -5.61 -13.79 19.57
N PHE A 380 -5.18 -12.52 19.65
CA PHE A 380 -4.52 -11.84 18.53
C PHE A 380 -3.03 -12.20 18.49
N ASP A 381 -2.52 -12.58 17.32
CA ASP A 381 -1.10 -12.91 17.10
C ASP A 381 -0.22 -11.66 17.02
N ALA A 382 -0.78 -10.53 16.55
CA ALA A 382 -0.07 -9.27 16.41
C ALA A 382 -0.97 -8.05 16.61
N VAL A 383 -0.35 -6.91 16.92
CA VAL A 383 -1.03 -5.62 17.09
C VAL A 383 -0.30 -4.54 16.27
N PHE A 384 -1.03 -3.81 15.45
CA PHE A 384 -0.53 -2.67 14.68
C PHE A 384 -1.09 -1.36 15.21
N PHE A 385 -0.22 -0.40 15.54
CA PHE A 385 -0.61 0.90 16.06
C PHE A 385 -0.65 1.95 14.95
N SER A 386 -1.84 2.48 14.68
CA SER A 386 -2.11 3.53 13.69
C SER A 386 -2.97 4.66 14.26
N ILE A 387 -2.70 5.03 15.51
CA ILE A 387 -3.48 6.01 16.29
C ILE A 387 -3.36 7.46 15.78
N GLY A 388 -2.33 7.78 14.98
CA GLY A 388 -2.12 9.11 14.43
C GLY A 388 -1.73 10.17 15.47
N ALA A 389 -1.84 11.45 15.08
CA ALA A 389 -1.50 12.62 15.89
C ALA A 389 -2.73 13.51 16.10
N TRP A 390 -3.52 13.22 17.13
CA TRP A 390 -4.78 13.91 17.42
C TRP A 390 -4.65 15.07 18.41
N SER A 391 -3.52 15.17 19.13
CA SER A 391 -3.32 16.25 20.10
C SER A 391 -2.79 17.49 19.39
N ASP A 392 -3.57 18.57 19.38
CA ASP A 392 -3.11 19.85 18.85
C ASP A 392 -2.06 20.50 19.77
N TYR A 393 -1.07 21.16 19.17
CA TYR A 393 -0.17 22.04 19.94
C TYR A 393 -0.88 23.32 20.35
N LYS A 394 -0.64 23.74 21.59
CA LYS A 394 -1.09 25.03 22.13
C LYS A 394 -0.16 26.17 21.69
N LEU A 395 -0.65 27.41 21.66
CA LEU A 395 0.17 28.58 21.34
C LEU A 395 1.20 28.86 22.44
N GLY A 396 0.86 28.56 23.69
CA GLY A 396 1.65 28.88 24.87
C GLY A 396 1.67 30.38 25.18
N VAL A 397 0.64 31.12 24.77
CA VAL A 397 0.53 32.57 25.00
C VAL A 397 -0.54 32.89 26.04
N PRO A 398 -0.42 34.01 26.79
CA PRO A 398 -1.45 34.40 27.74
C PRO A 398 -2.82 34.59 27.05
N GLY A 399 -3.89 34.17 27.71
CA GLY A 399 -5.26 34.27 27.21
C GLY A 399 -5.69 33.16 26.23
N GLU A 400 -4.84 32.16 25.93
CA GLU A 400 -5.20 31.07 25.00
C GLU A 400 -6.35 30.15 25.48
N GLU A 401 -6.76 30.27 26.75
CA GLU A 401 -7.86 29.51 27.36
C GLU A 401 -9.21 30.29 27.38
N LEU A 402 -9.28 31.48 26.77
CA LEU A 402 -10.49 32.30 26.69
C LEU A 402 -11.59 31.64 25.82
N ASP A 403 -12.85 31.94 26.09
CA ASP A 403 -13.98 31.47 25.28
C ASP A 403 -13.92 32.10 23.87
N GLY A 404 -13.83 31.25 22.85
CA GLY A 404 -13.56 31.64 21.47
C GLY A 404 -12.19 31.17 20.94
N CYS A 405 -11.34 30.61 21.79
CA CYS A 405 -10.11 29.92 21.38
C CYS A 405 -10.37 28.44 21.07
N PHE A 406 -9.97 28.02 19.87
CA PHE A 406 -10.06 26.63 19.41
C PHE A 406 -8.70 26.17 18.87
N THR A 407 -8.54 24.86 18.72
CA THR A 407 -7.43 24.28 17.98
C THR A 407 -7.92 23.71 16.65
N GLY A 408 -7.01 23.58 15.68
CA GLY A 408 -7.34 23.30 14.29
C GLY A 408 -8.02 21.95 14.09
N ILE A 409 -7.47 20.86 14.66
CA ILE A 409 -8.07 19.53 14.53
C ILE A 409 -9.37 19.44 15.32
N ASP A 410 -9.41 19.97 16.55
CA ASP A 410 -10.65 20.01 17.35
C ASP A 410 -11.78 20.73 16.59
N PHE A 411 -11.49 21.92 16.02
CA PHE A 411 -12.46 22.68 15.24
C PHE A 411 -12.95 21.89 14.02
N LEU A 412 -12.04 21.37 13.20
CA LEU A 412 -12.40 20.63 11.97
C LEU A 412 -13.17 19.35 12.30
N ALA A 413 -12.78 18.63 13.37
CA ALA A 413 -13.48 17.43 13.81
C ALA A 413 -14.90 17.74 14.28
N LYS A 414 -15.10 18.81 15.06
CA LYS A 414 -16.42 19.28 15.49
C LYS A 414 -17.29 19.66 14.30
N VAL A 415 -16.74 20.41 13.33
CA VAL A 415 -17.46 20.75 12.10
C VAL A 415 -17.83 19.49 11.31
N GLY A 416 -16.90 18.55 11.15
CA GLY A 416 -17.13 17.30 10.43
C GLY A 416 -18.20 16.43 11.08
N LEU A 417 -18.24 16.37 12.42
CA LEU A 417 -19.27 15.67 13.19
C LEU A 417 -20.63 16.36 13.11
N ALA A 418 -20.66 17.69 12.95
CA ALA A 418 -21.88 18.48 12.85
C ALA A 418 -22.48 18.50 11.43
N LEU A 419 -21.81 18.00 10.39
CA LEU A 419 -22.33 17.98 9.02
C LEU A 419 -23.75 17.37 8.88
N PRO A 420 -24.12 16.29 9.59
CA PRO A 420 -25.48 15.73 9.55
C PRO A 420 -26.53 16.61 10.25
N ASP A 421 -26.12 17.41 11.25
CA ASP A 421 -26.98 18.34 11.99
C ASP A 421 -26.21 19.61 12.35
N MET A 422 -26.35 20.62 11.49
CA MET A 422 -25.64 21.90 11.63
C MET A 422 -26.01 22.68 12.91
N LYS A 423 -27.07 22.27 13.63
CA LYS A 423 -27.39 22.85 14.94
C LYS A 423 -26.36 22.50 16.02
N SER A 424 -25.60 21.43 15.81
CA SER A 424 -24.54 20.97 16.72
C SER A 424 -23.18 21.65 16.50
N LEU A 425 -23.12 22.61 15.56
CA LEU A 425 -21.89 23.36 15.30
C LEU A 425 -21.43 24.15 16.54
N PRO A 426 -20.10 24.27 16.74
CA PRO A 426 -19.58 25.19 17.73
C PRO A 426 -19.97 26.63 17.39
N ARG A 427 -19.95 27.52 18.38
CA ARG A 427 -20.18 28.95 18.16
C ARG A 427 -19.13 29.50 17.19
N ILE A 428 -19.60 30.02 16.06
CA ILE A 428 -18.74 30.60 15.02
C ILE A 428 -18.65 32.12 15.22
N GLY A 429 -17.42 32.65 15.26
CA GLY A 429 -17.15 34.08 15.34
C GLY A 429 -17.51 34.84 14.05
N ARG A 430 -17.61 36.16 14.12
CA ARG A 430 -17.83 37.03 12.94
C ARG A 430 -16.52 37.43 12.28
N LYS A 431 -15.43 37.55 13.05
CA LYS A 431 -14.09 37.90 12.62
C LYS A 431 -13.11 36.91 13.24
N VAL A 432 -12.53 36.05 12.44
CA VAL A 432 -11.77 34.90 12.95
C VAL A 432 -10.31 34.98 12.52
N ALA A 433 -9.39 34.73 13.44
CA ALA A 433 -7.97 34.54 13.13
C ALA A 433 -7.59 33.07 13.22
N VAL A 434 -6.98 32.54 12.16
CA VAL A 434 -6.40 31.19 12.15
C VAL A 434 -4.89 31.32 12.15
N VAL A 435 -4.23 30.79 13.18
CA VAL A 435 -2.78 30.86 13.35
C VAL A 435 -2.14 29.61 12.77
N GLY A 436 -1.36 29.76 11.70
CA GLY A 436 -0.68 28.64 11.05
C GLY A 436 -0.45 28.89 9.56
N GLY A 437 0.23 27.96 8.88
CA GLY A 437 0.48 28.05 7.43
C GLY A 437 0.39 26.73 6.68
N GLY A 438 0.03 25.64 7.35
CA GLY A 438 -0.14 24.32 6.74
C GLY A 438 -1.56 24.07 6.25
N ASN A 439 -1.78 22.87 5.68
CA ASN A 439 -3.10 22.48 5.16
C ASN A 439 -4.21 22.59 6.22
N THR A 440 -3.95 22.26 7.49
CA THR A 440 -4.92 22.46 8.58
C THR A 440 -5.39 23.91 8.69
N ALA A 441 -4.46 24.88 8.61
CA ALA A 441 -4.80 26.30 8.71
C ALA A 441 -5.65 26.74 7.51
N ILE A 442 -5.28 26.34 6.30
CA ILE A 442 -6.06 26.61 5.07
C ILE A 442 -7.44 25.97 5.16
N ASP A 443 -7.52 24.72 5.62
CA ASP A 443 -8.77 23.99 5.76
C ASP A 443 -9.71 24.67 6.77
N CYS A 444 -9.19 25.13 7.91
CA CYS A 444 -9.93 25.93 8.88
C CYS A 444 -10.44 27.23 8.24
N CYS A 445 -9.58 28.02 7.59
CA CYS A 445 -9.96 29.30 6.99
C CYS A 445 -11.09 29.14 5.97
N ARG A 446 -10.92 28.22 5.03
CA ARG A 446 -11.86 27.99 3.93
C ARG A 446 -13.17 27.37 4.41
N THR A 447 -13.13 26.61 5.50
CA THR A 447 -14.33 26.12 6.18
C THR A 447 -15.09 27.27 6.83
N LEU A 448 -14.42 28.19 7.52
CA LEU A 448 -15.04 29.38 8.12
C LEU A 448 -15.74 30.26 7.07
N VAL A 449 -15.10 30.51 5.92
CA VAL A 449 -15.71 31.25 4.80
C VAL A 449 -17.03 30.59 4.37
N ARG A 450 -17.04 29.25 4.21
CA ARG A 450 -18.24 28.48 3.85
C ARG A 450 -19.32 28.45 4.92
N LEU A 451 -18.93 28.63 6.19
CA LEU A 451 -19.86 28.79 7.31
C LEU A 451 -20.41 30.23 7.42
N GLY A 452 -20.07 31.12 6.49
CA GLY A 452 -20.60 32.49 6.42
C GLY A 452 -19.85 33.51 7.28
N VAL A 453 -18.63 33.20 7.72
CA VAL A 453 -17.79 34.15 8.44
C VAL A 453 -17.44 35.33 7.54
N LYS A 454 -17.67 36.56 8.02
CA LYS A 454 -17.49 37.78 7.23
C LYS A 454 -16.04 38.12 6.96
N LYS A 455 -15.16 37.83 7.93
CA LYS A 455 -13.74 38.17 7.85
C LYS A 455 -12.89 37.07 8.45
N VAL A 456 -12.02 36.47 7.65
CA VAL A 456 -11.12 35.39 8.06
C VAL A 456 -9.69 35.82 7.79
N TYR A 457 -8.86 35.81 8.83
CA TYR A 457 -7.45 36.10 8.74
C TYR A 457 -6.64 34.82 8.89
N LEU A 458 -5.63 34.63 8.04
CA LEU A 458 -4.60 33.61 8.25
C LEU A 458 -3.34 34.32 8.77
N VAL A 459 -3.00 34.08 10.02
CA VAL A 459 -1.84 34.67 10.69
C VAL A 459 -0.67 33.70 10.62
N TYR A 460 0.38 34.09 9.92
CA TYR A 460 1.54 33.24 9.70
C TYR A 460 2.86 33.95 10.00
N ARG A 461 3.69 33.29 10.81
CA ARG A 461 4.98 33.85 11.27
C ARG A 461 6.05 33.96 10.17
N ARG A 462 5.83 33.41 8.98
CA ARG A 462 6.75 33.53 7.83
C ARG A 462 6.02 34.14 6.63
N THR A 463 6.62 34.08 5.44
CA THR A 463 6.01 34.61 4.21
C THR A 463 5.26 33.51 3.45
N ARG A 464 4.54 33.91 2.40
CA ARG A 464 3.85 33.03 1.45
C ARG A 464 4.74 31.91 0.90
N LYS A 465 6.03 32.18 0.67
CA LYS A 465 6.98 31.25 0.07
C LYS A 465 7.33 30.06 1.00
N GLU A 466 7.29 30.26 2.31
CA GLU A 466 7.62 29.21 3.28
C GLU A 466 6.39 28.41 3.75
N MET A 467 5.19 28.72 3.24
CA MET A 467 3.97 28.01 3.60
C MET A 467 4.05 26.55 3.19
N PRO A 468 3.82 25.60 4.12
CA PRO A 468 3.84 24.17 3.81
C PRO A 468 2.52 23.62 3.26
N ALA A 469 1.47 24.44 3.14
CA ALA A 469 0.19 24.00 2.57
C ALA A 469 0.31 23.74 1.06
N ASN A 470 -0.61 22.96 0.51
CA ASN A 470 -0.64 22.67 -0.91
C ASN A 470 -0.93 23.96 -1.70
N GLU A 471 -0.12 24.26 -2.71
CA GLU A 471 -0.19 25.52 -3.47
C GLU A 471 -1.58 25.82 -4.03
N VAL A 472 -2.24 24.81 -4.61
CA VAL A 472 -3.60 24.91 -5.16
C VAL A 472 -4.61 25.35 -4.08
N GLU A 473 -4.44 24.89 -2.85
CA GLU A 473 -5.34 25.21 -1.74
C GLU A 473 -5.07 26.63 -1.20
N ILE A 474 -3.82 27.11 -1.28
CA ILE A 474 -3.49 28.48 -0.90
C ILE A 474 -4.07 29.47 -1.92
N VAL A 475 -3.91 29.21 -3.22
CA VAL A 475 -4.51 30.03 -4.28
C VAL A 475 -6.04 30.03 -4.17
N ALA A 476 -6.65 28.87 -3.90
CA ALA A 476 -8.09 28.80 -3.67
C ALA A 476 -8.53 29.60 -2.43
N ALA A 477 -7.73 29.61 -1.36
CA ALA A 477 -7.99 30.44 -0.18
C ALA A 477 -7.91 31.94 -0.47
N GLU A 478 -6.93 32.37 -1.27
CA GLU A 478 -6.80 33.76 -1.73
C GLU A 478 -8.02 34.19 -2.56
N HIS A 479 -8.48 33.33 -3.49
CA HIS A 479 -9.69 33.58 -4.29
C HIS A 479 -10.99 33.62 -3.46
N GLU A 480 -11.03 32.90 -2.33
CA GLU A 480 -12.16 32.90 -1.39
C GLU A 480 -12.15 34.13 -0.45
N GLY A 481 -11.17 35.04 -0.59
CA GLY A 481 -11.11 36.30 0.14
C GLY A 481 -10.52 36.20 1.54
N ILE A 482 -9.71 35.17 1.82
CA ILE A 482 -8.98 35.04 3.09
C ILE A 482 -7.87 36.09 3.14
N GLU A 483 -7.78 36.83 4.25
CA GLU A 483 -6.76 37.87 4.44
C GLU A 483 -5.50 37.27 5.09
N PHE A 484 -4.38 37.28 4.36
CA PHE A 484 -3.12 36.74 4.85
C PHE A 484 -2.32 37.80 5.60
N VAL A 485 -2.07 37.55 6.89
CA VAL A 485 -1.21 38.36 7.75
C VAL A 485 0.11 37.61 7.92
N PHE A 486 1.03 37.85 6.99
CA PHE A 486 2.38 37.29 7.01
C PHE A 486 3.27 38.00 8.02
N LEU A 487 4.38 37.34 8.35
CA LEU A 487 5.37 37.85 9.29
C LEU A 487 4.73 38.30 10.61
N ALA A 488 3.78 37.50 11.11
CA ALA A 488 3.05 37.78 12.32
C ALA A 488 3.02 36.53 13.21
N ALA A 489 3.42 36.66 14.47
CA ALA A 489 3.24 35.60 15.46
C ALA A 489 2.47 36.11 16.67
N PRO A 490 1.49 35.33 17.17
CA PRO A 490 0.77 35.67 18.39
C PRO A 490 1.68 35.96 19.57
N ASN A 491 1.34 37.01 20.33
CA ASN A 491 1.97 37.36 21.59
C ASN A 491 1.03 37.13 22.78
N ARG A 492 -0.25 37.48 22.62
CA ARG A 492 -1.30 37.32 23.64
C ARG A 492 -2.70 37.37 23.02
N VAL A 493 -3.64 36.66 23.62
CA VAL A 493 -5.07 36.78 23.32
C VAL A 493 -5.73 37.76 24.29
N ILE A 494 -6.53 38.69 23.75
CA ILE A 494 -7.22 39.73 24.52
C ILE A 494 -8.67 39.29 24.73
N GLY A 495 -9.15 39.40 25.98
CA GLY A 495 -10.51 39.03 26.38
C GLY A 495 -11.32 40.19 26.94
N ASP A 496 -12.64 40.06 26.93
CA ASP A 496 -13.56 40.94 27.66
C ASP A 496 -13.72 40.54 29.14
N GLU A 497 -14.50 41.31 29.90
CA GLU A 497 -14.83 41.02 31.31
C GLU A 497 -15.58 39.69 31.50
N GLN A 498 -16.15 39.12 30.44
CA GLN A 498 -16.82 37.83 30.43
C GLN A 498 -15.91 36.67 29.95
N ASN A 499 -14.59 36.90 29.88
CA ASN A 499 -13.58 35.95 29.41
C ASN A 499 -13.79 35.48 27.95
N ARG A 500 -14.39 36.31 27.09
CA ARG A 500 -14.54 36.02 25.65
C ARG A 500 -13.50 36.75 24.83
N VAL A 501 -13.02 36.12 23.77
CA VAL A 501 -12.03 36.71 22.86
C VAL A 501 -12.57 37.99 22.22
N THR A 502 -11.76 39.05 22.25
CA THR A 502 -12.01 40.33 21.56
C THR A 502 -10.87 40.78 20.66
N GLY A 503 -9.70 40.14 20.75
CA GLY A 503 -8.61 40.40 19.82
C GLY A 503 -7.42 39.46 19.97
N LEU A 504 -6.55 39.50 18.96
CA LEU A 504 -5.28 38.80 18.92
C LEU A 504 -4.15 39.82 18.80
N GLU A 505 -3.33 39.94 19.84
CA GLU A 505 -2.10 40.72 19.80
C GLU A 505 -0.99 39.86 19.17
N TYR A 506 -0.31 40.40 18.18
CA TYR A 506 0.82 39.74 17.51
C TYR A 506 2.01 40.67 17.39
N LEU A 507 3.20 40.07 17.31
CA LEU A 507 4.44 40.75 16.98
C LEU A 507 4.73 40.58 15.49
N LYS A 508 5.24 41.64 14.86
CA LYS A 508 5.83 41.55 13.52
C LYS A 508 7.11 40.74 13.59
N MET A 509 7.36 39.99 12.52
CA MET A 509 8.51 39.11 12.37
C MET A 509 9.39 39.59 11.21
N GLU A 510 10.68 39.34 11.32
CA GLU A 510 11.62 39.41 10.22
C GLU A 510 12.20 38.02 9.94
N LEU A 511 12.56 37.75 8.69
CA LEU A 511 13.18 36.49 8.34
C LEU A 511 14.70 36.56 8.61
N GLY A 512 15.18 35.69 9.50
CA GLY A 512 16.59 35.43 9.70
C GLY A 512 17.12 34.35 8.76
N GLU A 513 18.15 33.64 9.22
CA GLU A 513 18.77 32.52 8.52
C GLU A 513 17.85 31.29 8.42
N PRO A 514 18.04 30.42 7.40
CA PRO A 514 17.35 29.13 7.32
C PRO A 514 17.51 28.26 8.57
N ASP A 515 16.42 27.63 9.01
CA ASP A 515 16.41 26.62 10.05
C ASP A 515 16.76 25.22 9.48
N ALA A 516 16.77 24.20 10.34
CA ALA A 516 17.07 22.81 9.95
C ALA A 516 16.09 22.22 8.91
N SER A 517 14.91 22.82 8.73
CA SER A 517 13.96 22.44 7.66
C SER A 517 14.22 23.17 6.34
N GLY A 518 15.28 23.98 6.26
CA GLY A 518 15.64 24.80 5.10
C GLY A 518 14.82 26.09 4.97
N ARG A 519 13.93 26.39 5.92
CA ARG A 519 13.03 27.56 5.87
C ARG A 519 13.59 28.68 6.76
N ARG A 520 13.52 29.92 6.30
CA ARG A 520 14.01 31.08 7.08
C ARG A 520 13.31 31.17 8.44
N ARG A 521 14.11 31.36 9.50
CA ARG A 521 13.62 31.42 10.88
C ARG A 521 13.00 32.79 11.13
N PRO A 522 11.79 32.87 11.71
CA PRO A 522 11.21 34.15 12.07
C PRO A 522 11.85 34.68 13.36
N VAL A 523 12.17 35.98 13.37
CA VAL A 523 12.75 36.72 14.50
C VAL A 523 11.79 37.86 14.86
N PRO A 524 11.36 37.98 16.14
CA PRO A 524 10.42 39.03 16.53
C PRO A 524 11.06 40.41 16.43
N VAL A 525 10.27 41.38 15.94
CA VAL A 525 10.62 42.80 15.99
C VAL A 525 10.05 43.37 17.29
N GLU A 526 10.93 43.77 18.21
CA GLU A 526 10.52 44.37 19.48
C GLU A 526 9.78 45.70 19.27
N GLY A 527 8.76 45.98 20.09
CA GLY A 527 7.98 47.22 19.99
C GLY A 527 6.99 47.26 18.81
N SER A 528 6.75 46.12 18.16
CA SER A 528 5.86 46.00 16.99
C SER A 528 4.47 45.47 17.31
N GLU A 529 4.08 45.47 18.59
CA GLU A 529 2.82 44.93 19.09
C GLU A 529 1.65 45.53 18.33
N THR A 530 0.89 44.67 17.65
CA THR A 530 -0.26 45.06 16.85
C THR A 530 -1.45 44.20 17.24
N VAL A 531 -2.62 44.81 17.40
CA VAL A 531 -3.86 44.10 17.77
C VAL A 531 -4.73 43.89 16.53
N LEU A 532 -5.14 42.65 16.33
CA LEU A 532 -6.13 42.25 15.34
C LEU A 532 -7.49 42.09 16.02
N ASP A 533 -8.50 42.85 15.57
CA ASP A 533 -9.88 42.77 16.07
C ASP A 533 -10.58 41.50 15.56
N VAL A 534 -10.68 40.50 16.44
CA VAL A 534 -11.26 39.17 16.17
C VAL A 534 -12.02 38.66 17.40
N ASP A 535 -13.08 37.89 17.16
CA ASP A 535 -13.94 37.31 18.20
C ASP A 535 -13.81 35.78 18.31
N MET A 536 -12.89 35.19 17.55
CA MET A 536 -12.53 33.77 17.60
C MET A 536 -11.11 33.56 17.07
N ILE A 537 -10.37 32.64 17.69
CA ILE A 537 -9.00 32.27 17.29
C ILE A 537 -8.91 30.75 17.12
N ILE A 538 -8.29 30.30 16.04
CA ILE A 538 -8.03 28.87 15.79
C ILE A 538 -6.52 28.64 15.66
N THR A 539 -5.98 27.80 16.53
CA THR A 539 -4.56 27.44 16.52
C THR A 539 -4.31 26.21 15.65
N ALA A 540 -3.59 26.35 14.55
CA ALA A 540 -3.28 25.29 13.59
C ALA A 540 -1.77 25.19 13.31
N ILE A 541 -0.99 25.03 14.39
CA ILE A 541 0.49 25.08 14.36
C ILE A 541 1.17 23.71 14.41
N GLY A 542 0.40 22.62 14.37
CA GLY A 542 0.89 21.24 14.34
C GLY A 542 0.21 20.36 15.37
N GLN A 543 0.54 19.07 15.34
CA GLN A 543 -0.05 18.04 16.18
C GLN A 543 1.00 17.07 16.73
N SER A 544 0.63 16.35 17.79
CA SER A 544 1.39 15.23 18.34
C SER A 544 0.51 13.99 18.58
N PRO A 545 1.11 12.79 18.64
CA PRO A 545 0.43 11.59 19.13
C PRO A 545 -0.02 11.74 20.58
N ASP A 546 -1.22 11.21 20.89
CA ASP A 546 -1.67 11.02 22.26
C ASP A 546 -1.16 9.66 22.76
N MET A 547 -0.23 9.70 23.71
CA MET A 547 0.42 8.51 24.28
C MET A 547 -0.08 8.20 25.70
N GLY A 548 -1.20 8.79 26.14
CA GLY A 548 -1.71 8.64 27.51
C GLY A 548 -2.06 7.21 27.93
N PHE A 549 -2.24 6.30 26.97
CA PHE A 549 -2.47 4.86 27.23
C PHE A 549 -1.20 4.11 27.66
N ARG A 550 -0.01 4.68 27.46
CA ARG A 550 1.21 4.17 28.08
C ARG A 550 1.14 4.56 29.56
N GLY A 551 0.83 3.61 30.44
CA GLY A 551 0.94 3.83 31.89
C GLY A 551 2.29 4.48 32.22
N LYS A 552 2.35 5.29 33.29
CA LYS A 552 3.63 5.82 33.77
C LYS A 552 4.55 4.63 34.05
N GLY A 553 5.53 4.42 33.18
CA GLY A 553 6.49 3.32 33.26
C GLY A 553 7.32 3.40 34.53
#